data_AF-A0A1Y2G632-F1
#
_entry.id   AF-A0A1Y2G632-F1
#
_cell.length_a   1.000
_cell.length_b   1.000
_cell.length_c   1.000
_cell.angle_alpha   90.00
_cell.angle_beta   90.00
_cell.angle_gamma   90.00
#
_symmetry.space_group_name_H-M   'P 1'
#
loop_
_entity.id
_entity.type
_entity.pdbx_description
1 polymer ?
#
loop_
_entity_poly.entity_id
_entity_poly.type
_entity_poly.pdbx_seq_one_letter_code
_entity_poly.pdbx_strand_id
1 'polypeptide(L)'
;MSLQHPLGIKPLGNYYMDATQPDFTGSCRGPSLGLLSRLTDEIIMEILNLLSSHDLLTLGAASRVLYGLTHLDDMWKSLTIEKFGGDWEWEEDNWRATFLKRSDPKYDTSMILKNRSQMKLKSFYSDVLFQPFYCAAIGMEPYIAVENIDRRSNLTVEEFVNEYERPGKPVIIIDGAQHWPARKKWSTEYFLERWSNVLLRAESVEMTIARYLKYAAGTKDESPLYLFDKNFVERCDGIQEDIEVPPYFREDFFGMMGDKRPDYRWLIIGPARSGSTFHKDPNATSAWNAVITGSKKWIMFPPHILPPGVFTNEDESEVTSPVSLMEWFSNFYASTQLPNGPADRPLEGICREGEVMFVPRGWWHAVVNLEESIAVTQNYVGSQNLKETMEFLYIKRDQVSGVKNDRKEGLYEEFKEAFFKMNSSQEIENSENDTEKSKVGKLSHEETTKRKQLLEMWTKHEHDIELLSKASKHSKKWSKNQIEESSAQLSFWEQAKLGLGYNINNTRGGETEVNEDPTVAPSCSDATGTAGFVFGFDFKDEEIDNE
;
A
#
# COMPACT_ATOMS: atom_id res chain seq x y z
N MET A 1 28.57 -16.52 2.72
CA MET A 1 28.51 -16.49 4.21
C MET A 1 27.09 -16.86 4.60
N SER A 2 26.89 -17.70 5.62
CA SER A 2 25.54 -17.92 6.17
C SER A 2 25.09 -16.64 6.86
N LEU A 3 23.94 -16.08 6.46
CA LEU A 3 23.35 -14.93 7.14
C LEU A 3 23.03 -15.33 8.59
N GLN A 4 23.53 -14.56 9.55
CA GLN A 4 23.32 -14.85 10.98
C GLN A 4 22.76 -13.61 11.68
N HIS A 5 21.65 -13.79 12.39
CA HIS A 5 21.05 -12.73 13.18
C HIS A 5 22.03 -12.18 14.23
N PRO A 6 22.14 -10.86 14.46
CA PRO A 6 23.08 -10.27 15.42
C PRO A 6 22.95 -10.80 16.85
N LEU A 7 21.72 -11.11 17.28
CA LEU A 7 21.44 -11.75 18.58
C LEU A 7 21.51 -13.28 18.56
N GLY A 8 21.82 -13.93 17.43
CA GLY A 8 21.85 -15.41 17.32
C GLY A 8 20.47 -16.07 17.21
N ILE A 9 19.42 -15.30 16.95
CA ILE A 9 18.05 -15.78 16.69
C ILE A 9 18.04 -16.60 15.40
N LYS A 10 17.25 -17.66 15.38
CA LYS A 10 17.02 -18.52 14.21
C LYS A 10 15.53 -18.54 13.84
N PRO A 11 15.18 -18.92 12.60
CA PRO A 11 13.79 -19.22 12.23
C PRO A 11 13.18 -20.30 13.14
N LEU A 12 11.86 -20.27 13.35
CA LEU A 12 11.15 -21.21 14.22
C LEU A 12 11.37 -22.66 13.80
N GLY A 13 11.36 -22.94 12.49
CA GLY A 13 11.58 -24.28 11.93
C GLY A 13 12.92 -24.91 12.34
N ASN A 14 13.95 -24.11 12.60
CA ASN A 14 15.26 -24.61 13.05
C ASN A 14 15.20 -25.29 14.42
N TYR A 15 14.18 -25.02 15.24
CA TYR A 15 13.97 -25.71 16.50
C TYR A 15 13.88 -27.22 16.31
N TYR A 16 13.14 -27.68 15.30
CA TYR A 16 12.95 -29.12 15.05
C TYR A 16 14.24 -29.82 14.63
N MET A 17 15.13 -29.11 13.92
CA MET A 17 16.43 -29.64 13.52
C MET A 17 17.40 -29.69 14.70
N ASP A 18 17.51 -28.58 15.44
CA ASP A 18 18.40 -28.48 16.59
C ASP A 18 17.95 -29.44 17.71
N ALA A 19 16.65 -29.64 17.91
CA ALA A 19 16.10 -30.54 18.93
C ALA A 19 16.48 -32.02 18.75
N THR A 20 16.94 -32.41 17.55
CA THR A 20 17.45 -33.77 17.29
C THR A 20 18.95 -33.93 17.60
N GLN A 21 19.67 -32.83 17.85
CA GLN A 21 21.10 -32.86 18.10
C GLN A 21 21.43 -33.31 19.53
N PRO A 22 22.44 -34.17 19.75
CA PRO A 22 22.79 -34.67 21.08
C PRO A 22 23.20 -33.59 22.10
N ASP A 23 23.70 -32.45 21.63
CA ASP A 23 24.16 -31.32 22.44
C ASP A 23 23.08 -30.25 22.68
N PHE A 24 21.85 -30.48 22.22
CA PHE A 24 20.75 -29.53 22.40
C PHE A 24 20.26 -29.52 23.85
N THR A 25 20.45 -28.39 24.53
CA THR A 25 20.08 -28.21 25.94
C THR A 25 18.71 -27.56 26.14
N GLY A 26 17.87 -27.51 25.10
CA GLY A 26 16.57 -26.83 25.13
C GLY A 26 16.62 -25.36 24.69
N SER A 27 15.45 -24.82 24.36
CA SER A 27 15.28 -23.41 23.98
C SER A 27 15.44 -22.48 25.17
N CYS A 28 16.11 -21.34 24.98
CA CYS A 28 16.20 -20.33 26.04
C CYS A 28 14.90 -19.57 26.28
N ARG A 29 13.84 -19.79 25.47
CA ARG A 29 12.53 -19.13 25.60
C ARG A 29 11.95 -19.30 27.00
N GLY A 30 11.79 -20.55 27.45
CA GLY A 30 11.18 -20.87 28.75
C GLY A 30 11.92 -20.24 29.93
N PRO A 31 13.21 -20.53 30.12
CA PRO A 31 14.01 -19.95 31.21
C PRO A 31 14.07 -18.42 31.19
N SER A 32 13.99 -17.79 30.02
CA SER A 32 14.06 -16.33 29.88
C SER A 32 12.70 -15.66 30.11
N LEU A 33 11.60 -16.23 29.62
CA LEU A 33 10.28 -15.59 29.66
C LEU A 33 9.40 -16.04 30.85
N GLY A 34 9.74 -17.14 31.53
CA GLY A 34 8.92 -17.67 32.61
C GLY A 34 7.48 -17.95 32.14
N LEU A 35 6.48 -17.43 32.85
CA LEU A 35 5.07 -17.62 32.48
C LEU A 35 4.70 -17.02 31.12
N LEU A 36 5.39 -15.96 30.67
CA LEU A 36 5.17 -15.36 29.36
C LEU A 36 5.56 -16.29 28.21
N SER A 37 6.34 -17.34 28.46
CA SER A 37 6.73 -18.29 27.41
C SER A 37 5.56 -19.06 26.81
N ARG A 38 4.38 -19.01 27.44
CA ARG A 38 3.12 -19.61 26.96
C ARG A 38 2.45 -18.79 25.86
N LEU A 39 2.78 -17.51 25.74
CA LEU A 39 2.28 -16.65 24.67
C LEU A 39 3.16 -16.83 23.43
N THR A 40 2.58 -16.64 22.25
CA THR A 40 3.34 -16.58 20.99
C THR A 40 4.09 -15.25 20.89
N ASP A 41 5.05 -15.14 19.98
CA ASP A 41 5.81 -13.90 19.83
C ASP A 41 4.94 -12.77 19.31
N GLU A 42 3.97 -13.08 18.45
CA GLU A 42 2.99 -12.12 17.92
C GLU A 42 2.19 -11.49 19.06
N ILE A 43 1.62 -12.30 19.96
CA ILE A 43 0.86 -11.78 21.12
C ILE A 43 1.76 -10.97 22.05
N ILE A 44 3.00 -11.38 22.25
CA ILE A 44 3.94 -10.60 23.07
C ILE A 44 4.21 -9.25 22.38
N MET A 45 4.44 -9.23 21.07
CA MET A 45 4.65 -7.98 20.33
C MET A 45 3.44 -7.04 20.41
N GLU A 46 2.21 -7.56 20.29
CA GLU A 46 0.98 -6.77 20.50
C GLU A 46 0.97 -6.11 21.88
N ILE A 47 1.34 -6.84 22.94
CA ILE A 47 1.44 -6.28 24.29
C ILE A 47 2.54 -5.23 24.37
N LEU A 48 3.71 -5.49 23.78
CA LEU A 48 4.83 -4.55 23.79
C LEU A 48 4.51 -3.24 23.06
N ASN A 49 3.75 -3.30 21.97
CA ASN A 49 3.31 -2.12 21.22
C ASN A 49 2.38 -1.18 22.02
N LEU A 50 1.78 -1.66 23.11
CA LEU A 50 0.97 -0.83 24.03
C LEU A 50 1.80 -0.15 25.12
N LEU A 51 3.10 -0.46 25.24
CA LEU A 51 3.94 0.02 26.33
C LEU A 51 4.63 1.34 25.99
N SER A 52 4.84 2.16 27.03
CA SER A 52 5.64 3.37 26.88
C SER A 52 7.11 3.03 26.62
N SER A 53 7.84 3.96 25.98
CA SER A 53 9.29 3.83 25.80
C SER A 53 10.05 3.54 27.11
N HIS A 54 9.61 4.08 28.25
CA HIS A 54 10.22 3.81 29.56
C HIS A 54 10.01 2.35 29.99
N ASP A 55 8.81 1.83 29.80
CA ASP A 55 8.45 0.46 30.19
C ASP A 55 9.15 -0.57 29.29
N LEU A 56 9.28 -0.28 28.00
CA LEU A 56 10.07 -1.09 27.06
C LEU A 56 11.54 -1.20 27.47
N LEU A 57 12.16 -0.08 27.86
CA LEU A 57 13.54 -0.07 28.35
C LEU A 57 13.69 -0.91 29.62
N THR A 58 12.75 -0.75 30.56
CA THR A 58 12.76 -1.46 31.84
C THR A 58 12.55 -2.96 31.64
N LEU A 59 11.58 -3.33 30.80
CA LEU A 59 11.24 -4.72 30.51
C LEU A 59 12.35 -5.43 29.74
N GLY A 60 12.97 -4.74 28.78
CA GLY A 60 14.14 -5.25 28.05
C GLY A 60 15.33 -5.57 28.95
N ALA A 61 15.47 -4.90 30.11
CA ALA A 61 16.51 -5.18 31.07
C ALA A 61 16.23 -6.43 31.95
N ALA A 62 14.99 -6.91 32.00
CA ALA A 62 14.57 -7.98 32.91
C ALA A 62 14.92 -9.39 32.40
N SER A 63 15.08 -9.57 31.08
CA SER A 63 15.23 -10.89 30.47
C SER A 63 15.95 -10.80 29.12
N ARG A 64 16.74 -11.83 28.77
CA ARG A 64 17.48 -11.84 27.50
C ARG A 64 16.55 -11.88 26.28
N VAL A 65 15.49 -12.68 26.34
CA VAL A 65 14.51 -12.74 25.24
C VAL A 65 13.70 -11.44 25.17
N LEU A 66 13.28 -10.86 26.30
CA LEU A 66 12.61 -9.55 26.30
C LEU A 66 13.53 -8.44 25.79
N TYR A 67 14.83 -8.50 26.07
CA TYR A 67 15.79 -7.61 25.41
C TYR A 67 15.68 -7.73 23.88
N GLY A 68 15.69 -8.94 23.33
CA GLY A 68 15.54 -9.14 21.88
C GLY A 68 14.24 -8.56 21.31
N LEU A 69 13.10 -8.86 21.97
CA LEU A 69 11.77 -8.40 21.53
C LEU A 69 11.62 -6.88 21.61
N THR A 70 12.07 -6.27 22.71
CA THR A 70 11.98 -4.81 22.93
C THR A 70 12.97 -3.99 22.10
N HIS A 71 13.86 -4.63 21.34
CA HIS A 71 14.85 -3.94 20.48
C HIS A 71 14.51 -4.02 19.00
N LEU A 72 13.32 -4.49 18.62
CA LEU A 72 12.88 -4.49 17.23
C LEU A 72 12.73 -3.06 16.72
N ASP A 73 13.42 -2.73 15.62
CA ASP A 73 13.54 -1.36 15.13
C ASP A 73 12.19 -0.75 14.73
N ASP A 74 11.26 -1.55 14.19
CA ASP A 74 9.94 -1.06 13.74
C ASP A 74 9.08 -0.48 14.89
N MET A 75 9.16 -1.08 16.08
CA MET A 75 8.49 -0.54 17.27
C MET A 75 9.07 0.84 17.66
N TRP A 76 10.39 1.01 17.59
CA TRP A 76 11.03 2.28 17.87
C TRP A 76 10.82 3.32 16.77
N LYS A 77 10.67 2.88 15.51
CA LYS A 77 10.25 3.72 14.38
C LYS A 77 8.87 4.32 14.66
N SER A 78 7.89 3.48 14.98
CA SER A 78 6.53 3.91 15.32
C SER A 78 6.52 4.89 16.49
N LEU A 79 7.19 4.57 17.60
CA LEU A 79 7.31 5.49 18.75
C LEU A 79 7.98 6.83 18.40
N THR A 80 8.97 6.82 17.50
CA THR A 80 9.66 8.05 17.07
C THR A 80 8.73 8.94 16.27
N ILE A 81 8.01 8.36 15.31
CA ILE A 81 7.07 9.07 14.44
C ILE A 81 5.88 9.59 15.26
N GLU A 82 5.28 8.76 16.11
CA GLU A 82 4.14 9.15 16.95
C GLU A 82 4.50 10.30 17.90
N LYS A 83 5.67 10.22 18.56
CA LYS A 83 6.07 11.21 19.57
C LYS A 83 6.63 12.50 18.98
N PHE A 84 7.33 12.43 17.85
CA PHE A 84 8.10 13.56 17.33
C PHE A 84 7.68 14.00 15.92
N GLY A 85 6.73 13.32 15.28
CA GLY A 85 6.43 13.52 13.87
C GLY A 85 7.70 13.39 13.03
N GLY A 86 7.99 14.39 12.21
CA GLY A 86 9.23 14.49 11.42
C GLY A 86 10.39 15.20 12.11
N ASP A 87 10.24 15.56 13.40
CA ASP A 87 11.24 16.34 14.13
C ASP A 87 12.29 15.49 14.83
N TRP A 88 13.10 14.77 14.05
CA TRP A 88 14.18 13.93 14.55
C TRP A 88 15.38 13.92 13.60
N GLU A 89 16.55 13.63 14.16
CA GLU A 89 17.80 13.48 13.42
C GLU A 89 18.19 12.01 13.41
N TRP A 90 18.42 11.47 12.21
CA TRP A 90 18.78 10.06 12.08
C TRP A 90 20.11 9.76 12.75
N GLU A 91 20.10 8.80 13.69
CA GLU A 91 21.29 8.32 14.41
C GLU A 91 21.84 7.05 13.74
N GLU A 92 22.70 7.26 12.75
CA GLU A 92 23.38 6.23 11.93
C GLU A 92 22.45 5.26 11.19
N ASP A 93 21.97 4.22 11.87
CA ASP A 93 21.13 3.14 11.34
C ASP A 93 20.34 2.46 12.48
N ASN A 94 19.83 3.24 13.45
CA ASN A 94 19.06 2.68 14.57
C ASN A 94 17.95 3.60 15.10
N TRP A 95 16.71 3.09 15.07
CA TRP A 95 15.53 3.82 15.51
C TRP A 95 15.51 4.08 17.02
N ARG A 96 15.93 3.10 17.83
CA ARG A 96 16.00 3.26 19.29
C ARG A 96 17.00 4.36 19.69
N ALA A 97 18.18 4.39 19.07
CA ALA A 97 19.17 5.44 19.29
C ALA A 97 18.61 6.81 18.90
N THR A 98 17.95 6.89 17.73
CA THR A 98 17.26 8.10 17.24
C THR A 98 16.23 8.60 18.26
N PHE A 99 15.34 7.72 18.73
CA PHE A 99 14.33 8.05 19.75
C PHE A 99 14.93 8.59 21.04
N LEU A 100 15.95 7.90 21.57
CA LEU A 100 16.58 8.24 22.84
C LEU A 100 17.35 9.55 22.76
N LYS A 101 18.10 9.75 21.67
CA LYS A 101 18.82 11.00 21.42
C LYS A 101 17.89 12.19 21.24
N ARG A 102 16.76 11.97 20.55
CA ARG A 102 15.76 13.01 20.38
C ARG A 102 15.00 13.32 21.68
N SER A 103 14.78 12.31 22.52
CA SER A 103 14.16 12.46 23.85
C SER A 103 15.07 13.18 24.84
N ASP A 104 16.37 12.88 24.82
CA ASP A 104 17.39 13.57 25.60
C ASP A 104 18.64 13.81 24.73
N PRO A 105 18.88 15.07 24.29
CA PRO A 105 20.04 15.42 23.47
C PRO A 105 21.40 15.07 24.10
N LYS A 106 21.46 14.92 25.43
CA LYS A 106 22.67 14.54 26.16
C LYS A 106 22.88 13.02 26.23
N TYR A 107 21.89 12.22 25.82
CA TYR A 107 21.99 10.77 25.81
C TYR A 107 23.17 10.31 24.93
N ASP A 108 24.01 9.45 25.48
CA ASP A 108 25.14 8.86 24.75
C ASP A 108 24.67 7.60 24.02
N THR A 109 24.47 7.73 22.70
CA THR A 109 24.06 6.63 21.82
C THR A 109 25.22 5.68 21.49
N SER A 110 26.47 6.03 21.82
CA SER A 110 27.64 5.26 21.40
C SER A 110 27.64 3.83 21.95
N MET A 111 27.06 3.59 23.12
CA MET A 111 26.92 2.24 23.67
C MET A 111 25.96 1.38 22.84
N ILE A 112 24.84 1.95 22.37
CA ILE A 112 23.87 1.24 21.53
C ILE A 112 24.49 0.92 20.18
N LEU A 113 25.15 1.91 19.58
CA LEU A 113 25.75 1.82 18.26
C LEU A 113 26.96 0.87 18.22
N LYS A 114 27.81 0.85 19.26
CA LYS A 114 29.01 0.01 19.34
C LYS A 114 28.76 -1.40 19.88
N ASN A 115 27.78 -1.61 20.77
CA ASN A 115 27.57 -2.90 21.45
C ASN A 115 26.48 -3.78 20.82
N ARG A 116 26.16 -3.61 19.53
CA ARG A 116 25.08 -4.33 18.82
C ARG A 116 25.07 -5.86 18.90
N SER A 117 26.08 -6.50 19.52
CA SER A 117 26.15 -7.97 19.61
C SER A 117 26.91 -8.56 20.81
N GLN A 118 27.08 -7.83 21.93
CA GLN A 118 27.68 -8.46 23.12
C GLN A 118 26.79 -9.58 23.70
N MET A 119 25.47 -9.46 23.56
CA MET A 119 24.52 -10.47 24.00
C MET A 119 24.14 -11.41 22.86
N LYS A 120 24.15 -12.73 23.12
CA LYS A 120 23.64 -13.75 22.21
C LYS A 120 22.56 -14.58 22.90
N LEU A 121 21.46 -14.80 22.18
CA LEU A 121 20.38 -15.71 22.56
C LEU A 121 20.73 -17.10 22.04
N LYS A 122 21.22 -17.95 22.94
CA LYS A 122 21.55 -19.34 22.60
C LYS A 122 20.24 -20.12 22.44
N SER A 123 20.05 -20.77 21.29
CA SER A 123 18.88 -21.62 21.03
C SER A 123 17.55 -20.88 21.20
N PHE A 124 17.47 -19.66 20.64
CA PHE A 124 16.22 -18.92 20.54
C PHE A 124 15.73 -18.92 19.08
N TYR A 125 14.43 -19.14 18.91
CA TYR A 125 13.80 -19.32 17.62
C TYR A 125 12.55 -18.45 17.56
N SER A 126 12.45 -17.60 16.54
CA SER A 126 11.37 -16.63 16.38
C SER A 126 11.34 -16.14 14.94
N ASP A 127 10.27 -16.44 14.20
CA ASP A 127 10.09 -15.89 12.84
C ASP A 127 9.77 -14.39 12.92
N VAL A 128 9.00 -13.96 13.92
CA VAL A 128 8.68 -12.54 14.20
C VAL A 128 9.93 -11.66 14.29
N LEU A 129 11.00 -12.14 14.94
CA LEU A 129 12.25 -11.37 15.05
C LEU A 129 13.25 -11.68 13.92
N PHE A 130 13.21 -12.88 13.32
CA PHE A 130 14.18 -13.26 12.30
C PHE A 130 13.80 -12.75 10.91
N GLN A 131 12.52 -12.78 10.56
CA GLN A 131 12.04 -12.45 9.23
C GLN A 131 12.34 -10.99 8.83
N PRO A 132 12.09 -9.96 9.67
CA PRO A 132 12.45 -8.60 9.30
C PRO A 132 13.96 -8.41 9.09
N PHE A 133 14.78 -9.04 9.93
CA PHE A 133 16.22 -9.06 9.76
C PHE A 133 16.63 -9.74 8.44
N TYR A 134 16.00 -10.86 8.09
CA TYR A 134 16.28 -11.59 6.86
C TYR A 134 15.93 -10.73 5.64
N CYS A 135 14.73 -10.17 5.60
CA CYS A 135 14.26 -9.30 4.53
C CYS A 135 15.11 -8.03 4.37
N ALA A 136 15.58 -7.43 5.48
CA ALA A 136 16.48 -6.27 5.44
C ALA A 136 17.89 -6.61 4.92
N ALA A 137 18.33 -7.87 5.06
CA ALA A 137 19.69 -8.29 4.73
C ALA A 137 19.84 -8.91 3.33
N ILE A 138 18.75 -9.36 2.72
CA ILE A 138 18.77 -9.87 1.34
C ILE A 138 18.59 -8.73 0.34
N GLY A 139 19.32 -8.82 -0.76
CA GLY A 139 19.18 -7.88 -1.89
C GLY A 139 18.23 -8.41 -2.96
N MET A 140 17.95 -7.56 -3.94
CA MET A 140 17.03 -7.85 -5.05
C MET A 140 17.68 -8.66 -6.18
N GLU A 141 18.98 -8.92 -6.13
CA GLU A 141 19.75 -9.59 -7.20
C GLU A 141 19.14 -10.92 -7.68
N PRO A 142 18.54 -11.77 -6.82
CA PRO A 142 17.88 -13.00 -7.27
C PRO A 142 16.62 -12.79 -8.11
N TYR A 143 16.02 -11.59 -8.07
CA TYR A 143 14.68 -11.30 -8.59
C TYR A 143 14.66 -10.33 -9.78
N ILE A 144 15.82 -9.81 -10.20
CA ILE A 144 15.90 -8.81 -11.28
C ILE A 144 15.96 -9.40 -12.70
N ALA A 145 16.20 -10.70 -12.85
CA ALA A 145 16.54 -11.29 -14.15
C ALA A 145 15.39 -11.30 -15.18
N VAL A 146 14.13 -11.31 -14.73
CA VAL A 146 12.97 -11.36 -15.63
C VAL A 146 12.59 -9.94 -16.06
N GLU A 147 12.66 -9.68 -17.37
CA GLU A 147 12.15 -8.48 -18.02
C GLU A 147 11.34 -8.88 -19.27
N ASN A 148 10.01 -8.87 -19.16
CA ASN A 148 9.06 -9.24 -20.21
C ASN A 148 7.96 -8.18 -20.45
N ILE A 149 7.99 -7.05 -19.74
CA ILE A 149 7.24 -5.84 -20.11
C ILE A 149 7.80 -5.31 -21.44
N ASP A 150 6.91 -4.96 -22.36
CA ASP A 150 7.30 -4.41 -23.65
C ASP A 150 7.98 -3.04 -23.48
N ARG A 151 8.97 -2.76 -24.33
CA ARG A 151 9.81 -1.56 -24.25
C ARG A 151 9.84 -0.88 -25.60
N ARG A 152 9.48 0.40 -25.64
CA ARG A 152 9.37 1.18 -26.88
C ARG A 152 10.16 2.48 -26.80
N SER A 153 10.62 2.93 -27.97
CA SER A 153 11.19 4.26 -28.20
C SER A 153 10.60 4.84 -29.47
N ASN A 154 10.64 6.16 -29.63
CA ASN A 154 10.07 6.87 -30.78
C ASN A 154 8.59 6.55 -31.02
N LEU A 155 7.84 6.29 -29.94
CA LEU A 155 6.44 5.93 -30.01
C LEU A 155 5.61 7.17 -30.35
N THR A 156 4.75 7.10 -31.36
CA THR A 156 3.79 8.18 -31.61
C THR A 156 2.61 8.08 -30.64
N VAL A 157 1.88 9.18 -30.44
CA VAL A 157 0.66 9.17 -29.60
C VAL A 157 -0.39 8.20 -30.16
N GLU A 158 -0.51 8.10 -31.48
CA GLU A 158 -1.46 7.19 -32.13
C GLU A 158 -1.09 5.72 -31.91
N GLU A 159 0.19 5.36 -32.07
CA GLU A 159 0.68 4.01 -31.76
C GLU A 159 0.49 3.68 -30.28
N PHE A 160 0.81 4.62 -29.38
CA PHE A 160 0.58 4.44 -27.95
C PHE A 160 -0.88 4.10 -27.63
N VAL A 161 -1.82 4.90 -28.16
CA VAL A 161 -3.25 4.71 -27.94
C VAL A 161 -3.73 3.37 -28.50
N ASN A 162 -3.32 3.02 -29.71
CA ASN A 162 -3.81 1.83 -30.40
C ASN A 162 -3.21 0.52 -29.85
N GLU A 163 -1.93 0.53 -29.46
CA GLU A 163 -1.20 -0.68 -29.07
C GLU A 163 -1.18 -0.92 -27.56
N TYR A 164 -1.28 0.13 -26.74
CA TYR A 164 -1.11 0.04 -25.29
C TYR A 164 -2.30 0.58 -24.49
N GLU A 165 -2.71 1.84 -24.70
CA GLU A 165 -3.73 2.46 -23.86
C GLU A 165 -5.11 1.80 -24.05
N ARG A 166 -5.58 1.69 -25.31
CA ARG A 166 -6.88 1.08 -25.62
C ARG A 166 -6.91 -0.41 -25.28
N PRO A 167 -5.87 -1.22 -25.57
CA PRO A 167 -5.84 -2.63 -25.15
C PRO A 167 -5.59 -2.84 -23.66
N GLY A 168 -5.25 -1.79 -22.90
CA GLY A 168 -4.94 -1.87 -21.48
C GLY A 168 -3.65 -2.64 -21.19
N LYS A 169 -2.57 -2.40 -21.95
CA LYS A 169 -1.28 -3.10 -21.82
C LYS A 169 -0.19 -2.19 -21.24
N PRO A 170 0.53 -2.62 -20.19
CA PRO A 170 1.68 -1.89 -19.67
C PRO A 170 2.81 -1.79 -20.69
N VAL A 171 3.55 -0.68 -20.69
CA VAL A 171 4.73 -0.46 -21.55
C VAL A 171 5.74 0.46 -20.89
N ILE A 172 7.03 0.20 -21.10
CA ILE A 172 8.12 1.12 -20.75
C ILE A 172 8.50 1.95 -21.97
N ILE A 173 8.39 3.26 -21.85
CA ILE A 173 8.74 4.25 -22.88
C ILE A 173 10.14 4.77 -22.58
N ILE A 174 11.12 4.31 -23.35
CA ILE A 174 12.56 4.49 -23.10
C ILE A 174 12.99 5.97 -23.15
N ASP A 175 12.39 6.72 -24.06
CA ASP A 175 12.69 8.12 -24.35
C ASP A 175 11.67 9.10 -23.75
N GLY A 176 10.81 8.64 -22.84
CA GLY A 176 9.66 9.41 -22.34
C GLY A 176 10.02 10.64 -21.50
N ALA A 177 11.15 10.63 -20.77
CA ALA A 177 11.58 11.72 -19.90
C ALA A 177 13.06 12.11 -20.09
N GLN A 178 13.72 11.63 -21.15
CA GLN A 178 15.17 11.85 -21.37
C GLN A 178 15.53 13.33 -21.60
N HIS A 179 14.61 14.12 -22.15
CA HIS A 179 14.82 15.54 -22.46
C HIS A 179 14.55 16.48 -21.28
N TRP A 180 14.00 15.98 -20.16
CA TRP A 180 13.62 16.82 -19.03
C TRP A 180 14.84 17.47 -18.36
N PRO A 181 14.78 18.76 -17.99
CA PRO A 181 15.84 19.40 -17.20
C PRO A 181 16.15 18.65 -15.89
N ALA A 182 15.13 18.02 -15.29
CA ALA A 182 15.26 17.18 -14.09
C ALA A 182 16.37 16.13 -14.23
N ARG A 183 16.56 15.51 -15.40
CA ARG A 183 17.61 14.50 -15.63
C ARG A 183 19.04 14.99 -15.39
N LYS A 184 19.27 16.30 -15.50
CA LYS A 184 20.58 16.92 -15.31
C LYS A 184 20.71 17.62 -13.96
N LYS A 185 19.59 18.08 -13.40
CA LYS A 185 19.56 18.90 -12.19
C LYS A 185 19.33 18.08 -10.93
N TRP A 186 18.40 17.14 -10.96
CA TRP A 186 17.89 16.50 -9.75
C TRP A 186 18.90 15.47 -9.23
N SER A 187 19.46 15.77 -8.06
CA SER A 187 20.30 14.89 -7.24
C SER A 187 20.07 15.21 -5.77
N THR A 188 20.54 14.33 -4.88
CA THR A 188 20.53 14.55 -3.43
C THR A 188 21.12 15.92 -3.06
N GLU A 189 22.24 16.30 -3.67
CA GLU A 189 22.91 17.59 -3.46
C GLU A 189 22.06 18.76 -3.93
N TYR A 190 21.45 18.66 -5.11
CA TYR A 190 20.58 19.71 -5.64
C TYR A 190 19.35 19.95 -4.75
N PHE A 191 18.74 18.88 -4.26
CA PHE A 191 17.61 18.97 -3.34
C PHE A 191 18.02 19.60 -1.99
N LEU A 192 19.20 19.26 -1.46
CA LEU A 192 19.74 19.89 -0.25
C LEU A 192 20.04 21.38 -0.45
N GLU A 193 20.59 21.75 -1.60
CA GLU A 193 20.90 23.15 -1.92
C GLU A 193 19.62 24.00 -2.05
N ARG A 194 18.60 23.49 -2.74
CA ARG A 194 17.41 24.27 -3.11
C ARG A 194 16.30 24.22 -2.07
N TRP A 195 16.08 23.07 -1.46
CA TRP A 195 14.84 22.78 -0.72
C TRP A 195 15.09 22.05 0.62
N SER A 196 16.31 22.10 1.18
CA SER A 196 16.68 21.41 2.44
C SER A 196 15.66 21.52 3.58
N ASN A 197 15.10 22.71 3.78
CA ASN A 197 14.16 23.00 4.87
C ASN A 197 12.68 22.89 4.47
N VAL A 198 12.38 22.54 3.22
CA VAL A 198 11.00 22.32 2.78
C VAL A 198 10.48 21.04 3.43
N LEU A 199 9.27 21.13 3.98
CA LEU A 199 8.56 19.99 4.55
C LEU A 199 7.86 19.21 3.43
N LEU A 200 8.14 17.92 3.32
CA LEU A 200 7.46 16.99 2.41
C LEU A 200 7.00 15.75 3.18
N ARG A 201 5.96 15.11 2.66
CA ARG A 201 5.40 13.87 3.21
C ARG A 201 6.22 12.66 2.78
N ALA A 202 6.65 11.88 3.77
CA ALA A 202 7.16 10.53 3.63
C ALA A 202 6.22 9.56 4.35
N GLU A 203 5.38 8.88 3.58
CA GLU A 203 4.30 8.02 4.09
C GLU A 203 3.40 8.74 5.11
N SER A 204 3.48 8.38 6.38
CA SER A 204 2.67 8.91 7.48
C SER A 204 3.29 10.12 8.18
N VAL A 205 4.49 10.55 7.78
CA VAL A 205 5.21 11.64 8.45
C VAL A 205 5.55 12.79 7.51
N GLU A 206 5.39 14.02 7.97
CA GLU A 206 5.89 15.21 7.28
C GLU A 206 7.23 15.63 7.91
N MET A 207 8.29 15.74 7.09
CA MET A 207 9.63 16.12 7.57
C MET A 207 10.40 16.93 6.54
N THR A 208 11.49 17.56 6.97
CA THR A 208 12.34 18.33 6.06
C THR A 208 13.08 17.40 5.10
N ILE A 209 13.28 17.85 3.85
CA ILE A 209 14.04 17.12 2.84
C ILE A 209 15.44 16.73 3.37
N ALA A 210 16.11 17.64 4.08
CA ALA A 210 17.42 17.35 4.66
C ALA A 210 17.41 16.17 5.64
N ARG A 211 16.40 16.08 6.50
CA ARG A 211 16.26 14.96 7.44
C ARG A 211 15.93 13.66 6.73
N TYR A 212 15.01 13.72 5.77
CA TYR A 212 14.63 12.56 4.97
C TYR A 212 15.83 11.98 4.21
N LEU A 213 16.59 12.82 3.49
CA LEU A 213 17.74 12.36 2.71
C LEU A 213 18.85 11.79 3.60
N LYS A 214 19.06 12.37 4.80
CA LYS A 214 20.00 11.81 5.79
C LYS A 214 19.56 10.43 6.28
N TYR A 215 18.26 10.23 6.51
CA TYR A 215 17.70 8.92 6.84
C TYR A 215 17.86 7.93 5.69
N ALA A 216 17.44 8.31 4.48
CA ALA A 216 17.47 7.46 3.29
C ALA A 216 18.88 6.97 2.96
N ALA A 217 19.90 7.81 3.14
CA ALA A 217 21.29 7.45 2.87
C ALA A 217 21.86 6.39 3.83
N GLY A 218 21.33 6.24 5.05
CA GLY A 218 21.89 5.39 6.10
C GLY A 218 21.03 4.20 6.53
N THR A 219 19.75 4.18 6.15
CA THR A 219 18.79 3.19 6.64
C THR A 219 19.07 1.76 6.18
N LYS A 220 18.84 0.82 7.10
CA LYS A 220 18.87 -0.64 6.87
C LYS A 220 17.52 -1.28 7.14
N ASP A 221 16.46 -0.48 7.15
CA ASP A 221 15.12 -0.99 7.38
C ASP A 221 14.73 -2.01 6.29
N GLU A 222 13.90 -2.98 6.68
CA GLU A 222 13.21 -3.87 5.75
C GLU A 222 12.25 -3.07 4.85
N SER A 223 11.50 -2.15 5.45
CA SER A 223 10.58 -1.24 4.78
C SER A 223 10.96 0.21 5.13
N PRO A 224 11.91 0.81 4.39
CA PRO A 224 12.33 2.19 4.63
C PRO A 224 11.20 3.19 4.37
N LEU A 225 11.14 4.29 5.13
CA LEU A 225 10.22 5.40 4.85
C LEU A 225 10.39 5.89 3.41
N TYR A 226 9.27 6.06 2.72
CA TYR A 226 9.24 6.46 1.32
C TYR A 226 8.67 7.87 1.15
N LEU A 227 9.47 8.81 0.64
CA LEU A 227 8.98 10.16 0.32
C LEU A 227 8.02 10.07 -0.85
N PHE A 228 6.78 10.49 -0.62
CA PHE A 228 5.67 10.39 -1.55
C PHE A 228 4.77 11.61 -1.36
N ASP A 229 5.17 12.74 -1.95
CA ASP A 229 4.55 14.04 -1.66
C ASP A 229 3.75 14.57 -2.85
N LYS A 230 2.48 14.91 -2.60
CA LYS A 230 1.54 15.43 -3.60
C LYS A 230 1.61 16.93 -3.85
N ASN A 231 2.16 17.68 -2.90
CA ASN A 231 2.21 19.14 -2.89
C ASN A 231 3.60 19.67 -3.27
N PHE A 232 4.47 18.80 -3.81
CA PHE A 232 5.86 19.15 -4.07
C PHE A 232 5.99 20.34 -5.04
N VAL A 233 5.06 20.51 -5.97
CA VAL A 233 5.07 21.63 -6.91
C VAL A 233 4.77 22.95 -6.21
N GLU A 234 3.82 22.93 -5.28
CA GLU A 234 3.42 24.10 -4.50
C GLU A 234 4.44 24.44 -3.41
N ARG A 235 5.22 23.45 -2.94
CA ARG A 235 6.19 23.60 -1.85
C ARG A 235 7.63 23.82 -2.31
N CYS A 236 8.01 23.36 -3.50
CA CYS A 236 9.37 23.47 -4.03
C CYS A 236 9.43 24.46 -5.21
N ASP A 237 9.80 25.71 -4.91
CA ASP A 237 9.87 26.78 -5.92
C ASP A 237 10.70 26.39 -7.16
N GLY A 238 10.07 26.50 -8.34
CA GLY A 238 10.68 26.23 -9.64
C GLY A 238 10.75 24.75 -10.04
N ILE A 239 10.34 23.80 -9.18
CA ILE A 239 10.46 22.36 -9.48
C ILE A 239 9.65 21.92 -10.70
N GLN A 240 8.51 22.59 -10.96
CA GLN A 240 7.64 22.28 -12.09
C GLN A 240 8.29 22.63 -13.44
N GLU A 241 9.25 23.56 -13.47
CA GLU A 241 9.96 23.95 -14.70
C GLU A 241 10.90 22.84 -15.21
N ASP A 242 11.20 21.86 -14.35
CA ASP A 242 12.12 20.76 -14.66
C ASP A 242 11.43 19.54 -15.26
N ILE A 243 10.09 19.52 -15.29
CA ILE A 243 9.27 18.37 -15.70
C ILE A 243 8.12 18.81 -16.61
N GLU A 244 7.57 17.88 -17.38
CA GLU A 244 6.35 18.11 -18.15
C GLU A 244 5.48 16.85 -18.18
N VAL A 245 4.23 16.95 -18.63
CA VAL A 245 3.42 15.75 -18.88
C VAL A 245 3.77 15.20 -20.27
N PRO A 246 4.24 13.93 -20.37
CA PRO A 246 4.56 13.33 -21.67
C PRO A 246 3.36 13.39 -22.63
N PRO A 247 3.58 13.54 -23.95
CA PRO A 247 2.50 13.76 -24.92
C PRO A 247 1.36 12.74 -24.88
N TYR A 248 1.68 11.49 -24.52
CA TYR A 248 0.75 10.37 -24.40
C TYR A 248 -0.35 10.59 -23.34
N PHE A 249 -0.05 11.37 -22.28
CA PHE A 249 -0.89 11.45 -21.08
C PHE A 249 -1.51 12.84 -20.88
N ARG A 250 -1.54 13.68 -21.93
CA ARG A 250 -2.07 15.06 -21.85
C ARG A 250 -3.58 15.13 -21.83
N GLU A 251 -4.27 14.06 -22.25
CA GLU A 251 -5.72 13.98 -22.12
C GLU A 251 -6.08 13.59 -20.68
N ASP A 252 -6.41 14.58 -19.87
CA ASP A 252 -6.76 14.42 -18.46
C ASP A 252 -8.06 15.13 -18.11
N PHE A 253 -9.15 14.37 -18.04
CA PHE A 253 -10.49 14.85 -17.73
C PHE A 253 -10.64 15.29 -16.28
N PHE A 254 -9.91 14.69 -15.32
CA PHE A 254 -9.90 15.23 -13.95
C PHE A 254 -9.28 16.63 -13.88
N GLY A 255 -8.36 16.95 -14.81
CA GLY A 255 -7.84 18.31 -14.97
C GLY A 255 -8.93 19.37 -15.22
N MET A 256 -10.10 18.99 -15.75
CA MET A 256 -11.22 19.92 -15.96
C MET A 256 -11.87 20.40 -14.65
N MET A 257 -11.63 19.71 -13.54
CA MET A 257 -12.17 20.07 -12.23
C MET A 257 -11.38 21.21 -11.55
N GLY A 258 -10.22 21.59 -12.09
CA GLY A 258 -9.33 22.58 -11.46
C GLY A 258 -8.92 22.15 -10.06
N ASP A 259 -8.94 23.06 -9.09
CA ASP A 259 -8.53 22.81 -7.70
C ASP A 259 -9.42 21.79 -6.97
N LYS A 260 -10.58 21.44 -7.54
CA LYS A 260 -11.49 20.43 -6.97
C LYS A 260 -11.09 19.00 -7.29
N ARG A 261 -10.14 18.79 -8.21
CA ARG A 261 -9.71 17.45 -8.65
C ARG A 261 -9.14 16.63 -7.48
N PRO A 262 -9.20 15.29 -7.56
CA PRO A 262 -8.43 14.45 -6.66
C PRO A 262 -6.92 14.66 -6.81
N ASP A 263 -6.18 14.35 -5.73
CA ASP A 263 -4.72 14.23 -5.75
C ASP A 263 -4.28 13.34 -6.92
N TYR A 264 -3.29 13.78 -7.68
CA TYR A 264 -3.00 13.17 -8.98
C TYR A 264 -1.53 13.10 -9.35
N ARG A 265 -0.64 13.78 -8.63
CA ARG A 265 0.79 13.84 -8.95
C ARG A 265 1.59 13.72 -7.68
N TRP A 266 2.69 12.99 -7.73
CA TRP A 266 3.57 12.81 -6.58
C TRP A 266 5.03 12.85 -6.98
N LEU A 267 5.82 13.54 -6.16
CA LEU A 267 7.27 13.39 -6.12
C LEU A 267 7.59 12.18 -5.26
N ILE A 268 8.46 11.33 -5.77
CA ILE A 268 8.84 10.09 -5.14
C ILE A 268 10.36 10.09 -4.96
N ILE A 269 10.82 9.96 -3.71
CA ILE A 269 12.25 9.78 -3.40
C ILE A 269 12.34 8.61 -2.42
N GLY A 270 13.22 7.65 -2.69
CA GLY A 270 13.39 6.51 -1.79
C GLY A 270 14.72 5.79 -1.93
N PRO A 271 15.26 5.23 -0.84
CA PRO A 271 16.47 4.40 -0.89
C PRO A 271 16.19 3.02 -1.50
N ALA A 272 17.24 2.24 -1.73
CA ALA A 272 17.09 0.83 -2.12
C ALA A 272 16.16 0.06 -1.16
N ARG A 273 15.40 -0.89 -1.71
CA ARG A 273 14.35 -1.71 -1.03
C ARG A 273 13.04 -0.99 -0.70
N SER A 274 13.01 0.34 -0.66
CA SER A 274 11.75 1.09 -0.55
C SER A 274 10.90 0.93 -1.82
N GLY A 275 9.61 1.23 -1.73
CA GLY A 275 8.69 1.13 -2.85
C GLY A 275 7.24 1.00 -2.42
N SER A 276 6.41 0.44 -3.29
CA SER A 276 4.98 0.27 -3.06
C SER A 276 4.59 -1.19 -3.24
N THR A 277 3.90 -1.78 -2.25
CA THR A 277 3.38 -3.15 -2.33
C THR A 277 2.26 -3.27 -3.38
N PHE A 278 1.72 -4.47 -3.59
CA PHE A 278 0.68 -4.68 -4.60
C PHE A 278 -0.56 -3.83 -4.33
N HIS A 279 -0.89 -2.98 -5.30
CA HIS A 279 -2.09 -2.16 -5.30
C HIS A 279 -2.62 -1.97 -6.72
N LYS A 280 -3.84 -1.45 -6.81
CA LYS A 280 -4.41 -0.88 -8.03
C LYS A 280 -4.48 0.64 -7.82
N ASP A 281 -4.26 1.41 -8.88
CA ASP A 281 -4.44 2.86 -8.80
C ASP A 281 -5.89 3.21 -8.42
N PRO A 282 -6.09 4.21 -7.53
CA PRO A 282 -7.41 4.56 -7.04
C PRO A 282 -8.28 5.17 -8.15
N ASN A 283 -9.58 5.26 -7.87
CA ASN A 283 -10.58 5.89 -8.74
C ASN A 283 -10.67 5.27 -10.15
N ALA A 284 -10.14 4.06 -10.35
CA ALA A 284 -9.98 3.41 -11.66
C ALA A 284 -9.20 4.25 -12.69
N THR A 285 -8.29 5.10 -12.21
CA THR A 285 -7.38 5.89 -13.04
C THR A 285 -6.31 5.02 -13.70
N SER A 286 -5.67 5.56 -14.73
CA SER A 286 -4.40 5.04 -15.26
C SER A 286 -3.28 5.98 -14.81
N ALA A 287 -2.05 5.49 -14.79
CA ALA A 287 -0.92 6.25 -14.30
C ALA A 287 0.28 6.15 -15.24
N TRP A 288 1.19 7.09 -15.08
CA TRP A 288 2.54 7.00 -15.62
C TRP A 288 3.56 7.36 -14.54
N ASN A 289 4.72 6.70 -14.57
CA ASN A 289 5.82 6.91 -13.63
C ASN A 289 7.13 7.14 -14.38
N ALA A 290 7.67 8.36 -14.31
CA ALA A 290 8.94 8.75 -14.90
C ALA A 290 10.07 8.61 -13.87
N VAL A 291 11.04 7.75 -14.15
CA VAL A 291 12.24 7.60 -13.31
C VAL A 291 13.24 8.66 -13.70
N ILE A 292 13.59 9.57 -12.78
CA ILE A 292 14.54 10.66 -13.02
C ILE A 292 15.96 10.22 -12.69
N THR A 293 16.15 9.55 -11.56
CA THR A 293 17.43 8.94 -11.15
C THR A 293 17.18 7.55 -10.57
N GLY A 294 18.18 6.68 -10.65
CA GLY A 294 18.11 5.30 -10.17
C GLY A 294 17.28 4.37 -11.06
N SER A 295 16.75 3.31 -10.48
CA SER A 295 15.99 2.29 -11.20
C SER A 295 14.95 1.59 -10.33
N LYS A 296 13.83 1.25 -10.96
CA LYS A 296 12.67 0.63 -10.30
C LYS A 296 12.32 -0.70 -10.98
N LYS A 297 12.26 -1.78 -10.20
CA LYS A 297 11.72 -3.07 -10.64
C LYS A 297 10.20 -3.04 -10.47
N TRP A 298 9.50 -3.35 -11.55
CA TRP A 298 8.05 -3.49 -11.61
C TRP A 298 7.69 -4.97 -11.70
N ILE A 299 6.62 -5.34 -11.00
CA ILE A 299 5.92 -6.61 -11.17
C ILE A 299 4.42 -6.35 -11.20
N MET A 300 3.76 -6.85 -12.24
CA MET A 300 2.39 -6.47 -12.57
C MET A 300 1.54 -7.70 -12.94
N PHE A 301 0.33 -7.75 -12.41
CA PHE A 301 -0.67 -8.76 -12.74
C PHE A 301 -1.87 -8.11 -13.43
N PRO A 302 -2.46 -8.79 -14.43
CA PRO A 302 -3.71 -8.33 -15.05
C PRO A 302 -4.82 -8.11 -14.01
N PRO A 303 -5.80 -7.23 -14.27
CA PRO A 303 -6.82 -6.85 -13.29
C PRO A 303 -7.63 -7.99 -12.66
N HIS A 304 -7.75 -9.12 -13.37
CA HIS A 304 -8.52 -10.30 -12.98
C HIS A 304 -7.68 -11.38 -12.29
N ILE A 305 -6.37 -11.18 -12.14
CA ILE A 305 -5.46 -12.12 -11.48
C ILE A 305 -4.98 -11.49 -10.17
N LEU A 306 -5.32 -12.14 -9.06
CA LEU A 306 -4.87 -11.73 -7.74
C LEU A 306 -3.39 -12.16 -7.55
N PRO A 307 -2.48 -11.24 -7.15
CA PRO A 307 -1.10 -11.62 -6.87
C PRO A 307 -1.02 -12.65 -5.74
N PRO A 308 -0.13 -13.65 -5.80
CA PRO A 308 0.01 -14.62 -4.71
C PRO A 308 0.33 -13.94 -3.37
N GLY A 309 -0.31 -14.40 -2.30
CA GLY A 309 -0.17 -13.80 -0.96
C GLY A 309 -0.98 -12.52 -0.74
N VAL A 310 -1.64 -12.00 -1.78
CA VAL A 310 -2.61 -10.91 -1.66
C VAL A 310 -4.01 -11.50 -1.55
N PHE A 311 -4.83 -10.93 -0.66
CA PHE A 311 -6.21 -11.35 -0.44
C PHE A 311 -7.12 -10.13 -0.44
N THR A 312 -8.29 -10.25 -1.07
CA THR A 312 -9.31 -9.19 -1.09
C THR A 312 -10.69 -9.73 -0.76
N ASN A 313 -11.55 -8.88 -0.22
CA ASN A 313 -12.99 -9.14 -0.20
C ASN A 313 -13.61 -8.94 -1.60
N GLU A 314 -14.89 -9.31 -1.77
CA GLU A 314 -15.56 -9.35 -3.08
C GLU A 314 -15.60 -7.98 -3.80
N ASP A 315 -15.69 -6.88 -3.04
CA ASP A 315 -15.72 -5.52 -3.59
C ASP A 315 -14.35 -4.82 -3.60
N GLU A 316 -13.29 -5.55 -3.22
CA GLU A 316 -11.91 -5.07 -3.12
C GLU A 316 -11.73 -3.83 -2.22
N SER A 317 -12.65 -3.59 -1.27
CA SER A 317 -12.51 -2.51 -0.28
C SER A 317 -11.44 -2.80 0.78
N GLU A 318 -11.17 -4.08 1.05
CA GLU A 318 -10.13 -4.51 1.98
C GLU A 318 -9.11 -5.36 1.23
N VAL A 319 -7.84 -4.94 1.29
CA VAL A 319 -6.71 -5.64 0.68
C VAL A 319 -5.74 -6.02 1.78
N THR A 320 -5.47 -7.31 1.93
CA THR A 320 -4.40 -7.82 2.79
C THR A 320 -3.23 -8.26 1.91
N SER A 321 -2.03 -7.79 2.23
CA SER A 321 -0.79 -8.11 1.50
C SER A 321 0.34 -8.41 2.46
N PRO A 322 1.46 -9.03 2.02
CA PRO A 322 2.64 -9.19 2.85
C PRO A 322 3.13 -7.84 3.40
N VAL A 323 3.74 -7.88 4.59
CA VAL A 323 4.17 -6.71 5.37
C VAL A 323 5.18 -5.87 4.59
N SER A 324 6.08 -6.53 3.85
CA SER A 324 7.07 -5.84 3.01
C SER A 324 7.15 -6.41 1.60
N LEU A 325 7.71 -5.59 0.70
CA LEU A 325 8.06 -6.02 -0.65
C LEU A 325 8.96 -7.25 -0.64
N MET A 326 9.96 -7.24 0.25
CA MET A 326 11.00 -8.27 0.28
C MET A 326 10.49 -9.57 0.90
N GLU A 327 9.53 -9.49 1.83
CA GLU A 327 8.76 -10.65 2.26
C GLU A 327 8.02 -11.29 1.07
N TRP A 328 7.35 -10.48 0.24
CA TRP A 328 6.64 -11.01 -0.91
C TRP A 328 7.57 -11.75 -1.88
N PHE A 329 8.71 -11.14 -2.22
CA PHE A 329 9.71 -11.76 -3.09
C PHE A 329 10.29 -13.06 -2.50
N SER A 330 10.51 -13.11 -1.18
CA SER A 330 11.06 -14.28 -0.51
C SER A 330 10.11 -15.46 -0.49
N ASN A 331 8.82 -15.19 -0.23
CA ASN A 331 7.85 -16.24 0.07
C ASN A 331 6.98 -16.63 -1.13
N PHE A 332 6.71 -15.69 -2.05
CA PHE A 332 5.68 -15.87 -3.07
C PHE A 332 6.21 -15.82 -4.50
N TYR A 333 7.27 -15.06 -4.79
CA TYR A 333 7.77 -14.88 -6.15
C TYR A 333 8.08 -16.21 -6.86
N ALA A 334 8.72 -17.17 -6.19
CA ALA A 334 9.05 -18.46 -6.79
C ALA A 334 7.82 -19.20 -7.35
N SER A 335 6.65 -19.06 -6.70
CA SER A 335 5.39 -19.67 -7.17
C SER A 335 4.90 -19.09 -8.51
N THR A 336 5.22 -17.82 -8.79
CA THR A 336 4.84 -17.14 -10.05
C THR A 336 5.60 -17.66 -11.26
N GLN A 337 6.76 -18.27 -11.02
CA GLN A 337 7.66 -18.77 -12.06
C GLN A 337 7.42 -20.26 -12.40
N LEU A 338 6.59 -20.95 -11.61
CA LEU A 338 6.29 -22.38 -11.80
C LEU A 338 5.43 -22.62 -13.05
N PRO A 339 5.52 -23.82 -13.68
CA PRO A 339 4.64 -24.19 -14.80
C PRO A 339 3.15 -24.18 -14.46
N ASN A 340 2.80 -24.43 -13.19
CA ASN A 340 1.44 -24.39 -12.66
C ASN A 340 1.19 -23.10 -11.85
N GLY A 341 1.94 -22.02 -12.12
CA GLY A 341 1.72 -20.71 -11.51
C GLY A 341 0.39 -20.07 -11.94
N PRO A 342 0.21 -18.75 -11.70
CA PRO A 342 -0.95 -18.02 -12.19
C PRO A 342 -1.17 -18.25 -13.69
N ALA A 343 -2.43 -18.27 -14.12
CA ALA A 343 -2.81 -18.59 -15.50
C ALA A 343 -2.05 -17.75 -16.52
N ASP A 344 -1.85 -16.47 -16.21
CA ASP A 344 -0.88 -15.60 -16.88
C ASP A 344 0.27 -15.29 -15.92
N ARG A 345 1.51 -15.48 -16.40
CA ARG A 345 2.70 -15.04 -15.66
C ARG A 345 2.69 -13.53 -15.47
N PRO A 346 3.26 -13.02 -14.35
CA PRO A 346 3.38 -11.59 -14.17
C PRO A 346 4.18 -10.94 -15.31
N LEU A 347 3.82 -9.70 -15.61
CA LEU A 347 4.68 -8.81 -16.36
C LEU A 347 5.68 -8.16 -15.42
N GLU A 348 6.95 -8.18 -15.80
CA GLU A 348 8.07 -7.72 -15.01
C GLU A 348 9.02 -6.89 -15.89
N GLY A 349 9.63 -5.87 -15.30
CA GLY A 349 10.57 -5.03 -16.03
C GLY A 349 11.28 -4.04 -15.12
N ILE A 350 12.45 -3.57 -15.55
CA ILE A 350 13.18 -2.52 -14.85
C ILE A 350 12.99 -1.21 -15.62
N CYS A 351 12.33 -0.25 -14.98
CA CYS A 351 12.24 1.12 -15.47
C CYS A 351 13.49 1.88 -15.00
N ARG A 352 14.29 2.34 -15.95
CA ARG A 352 15.60 2.96 -15.72
C ARG A 352 15.51 4.48 -15.85
N GLU A 353 16.61 5.16 -15.54
CA GLU A 353 16.69 6.61 -15.64
C GLU A 353 16.25 7.17 -17.01
N GLY A 354 15.34 8.14 -16.96
CA GLY A 354 14.73 8.83 -18.09
C GLY A 354 13.65 8.03 -18.83
N GLU A 355 13.35 6.82 -18.38
CA GLU A 355 12.26 6.00 -18.90
C GLU A 355 10.95 6.28 -18.16
N VAL A 356 9.82 6.01 -18.83
CA VAL A 356 8.48 6.19 -18.28
C VAL A 356 7.70 4.89 -18.34
N MET A 357 7.21 4.41 -17.20
CA MET A 357 6.32 3.26 -17.11
C MET A 357 4.87 3.73 -17.29
N PHE A 358 4.11 3.15 -18.23
CA PHE A 358 2.67 3.31 -18.33
C PHE A 358 1.94 2.19 -17.57
N VAL A 359 1.06 2.57 -16.64
CA VAL A 359 0.25 1.68 -15.81
C VAL A 359 -1.22 1.81 -16.23
N PRO A 360 -1.78 0.84 -16.96
CA PRO A 360 -3.19 0.89 -17.33
C PRO A 360 -4.08 0.66 -16.11
N ARG A 361 -5.31 1.20 -16.15
CA ARG A 361 -6.27 1.08 -15.03
C ARG A 361 -6.44 -0.37 -14.57
N GLY A 362 -6.58 -0.54 -13.26
CA GLY A 362 -6.93 -1.82 -12.65
C GLY A 362 -5.81 -2.87 -12.67
N TRP A 363 -4.62 -2.60 -13.20
CA TRP A 363 -3.50 -3.51 -13.08
C TRP A 363 -2.99 -3.54 -11.64
N TRP A 364 -2.88 -4.74 -11.07
CA TRP A 364 -2.16 -4.94 -9.82
C TRP A 364 -0.69 -4.72 -10.08
N HIS A 365 -0.03 -3.90 -9.27
CA HIS A 365 1.39 -3.66 -9.44
C HIS A 365 2.10 -3.41 -8.11
N ALA A 366 3.33 -3.93 -8.02
CA ALA A 366 4.27 -3.61 -6.96
C ALA A 366 5.57 -3.08 -7.58
N VAL A 367 6.23 -2.16 -6.87
CA VAL A 367 7.41 -1.45 -7.35
C VAL A 367 8.47 -1.46 -6.27
N VAL A 368 9.70 -1.83 -6.62
CA VAL A 368 10.86 -1.82 -5.72
C VAL A 368 11.95 -0.92 -6.29
N ASN A 369 12.47 0.00 -5.47
CA ASN A 369 13.66 0.76 -5.76
C ASN A 369 14.89 -0.15 -5.63
N LEU A 370 15.64 -0.33 -6.72
CA LEU A 370 16.86 -1.13 -6.71
C LEU A 370 18.05 -0.37 -6.12
N GLU A 371 17.97 0.96 -6.15
CA GLU A 371 18.94 1.92 -5.65
C GLU A 371 18.22 3.21 -5.22
N GLU A 372 18.95 4.19 -4.67
CA GLU A 372 18.38 5.51 -4.38
C GLU A 372 17.79 6.11 -5.66
N SER A 373 16.48 6.39 -5.63
CA SER A 373 15.72 6.73 -6.83
C SER A 373 14.85 7.95 -6.62
N ILE A 374 14.86 8.85 -7.60
CA ILE A 374 13.92 9.98 -7.71
C ILE A 374 13.00 9.73 -8.89
N ALA A 375 11.69 9.88 -8.70
CA ALA A 375 10.70 9.73 -9.75
C ALA A 375 9.54 10.71 -9.60
N VAL A 376 8.81 10.94 -10.70
CA VAL A 376 7.54 11.65 -10.70
C VAL A 376 6.48 10.73 -11.28
N THR A 377 5.34 10.62 -10.61
CA THR A 377 4.22 9.82 -11.08
C THR A 377 2.97 10.69 -11.17
N GLN A 378 2.11 10.43 -12.15
CA GLN A 378 0.79 11.05 -12.20
C GLN A 378 -0.30 10.08 -12.65
N ASN A 379 -1.47 10.24 -12.03
CA ASN A 379 -2.70 9.55 -12.41
C ASN A 379 -3.54 10.47 -13.28
N TYR A 380 -4.19 9.90 -14.30
CA TYR A 380 -4.97 10.65 -15.27
C TYR A 380 -6.22 9.88 -15.72
N VAL A 381 -7.21 10.64 -16.18
CA VAL A 381 -8.44 10.10 -16.78
C VAL A 381 -8.51 10.55 -18.25
N GLY A 382 -8.27 9.62 -19.17
CA GLY A 382 -8.42 9.85 -20.61
C GLY A 382 -9.69 9.21 -21.16
N SER A 383 -9.86 9.27 -22.48
CA SER A 383 -11.01 8.64 -23.16
C SER A 383 -11.07 7.13 -22.94
N GLN A 384 -9.91 6.46 -22.78
CA GLN A 384 -9.86 5.00 -22.69
C GLN A 384 -10.24 4.43 -21.32
N ASN A 385 -10.24 5.24 -20.24
CA ASN A 385 -10.57 4.82 -18.87
C ASN A 385 -11.72 5.65 -18.25
N LEU A 386 -12.35 6.55 -19.00
CA LEU A 386 -13.43 7.41 -18.50
C LEU A 386 -14.61 6.60 -17.96
N LYS A 387 -15.06 5.57 -18.70
CA LYS A 387 -16.21 4.75 -18.30
C LYS A 387 -16.00 4.13 -16.93
N GLU A 388 -14.85 3.48 -16.72
CA GLU A 388 -14.55 2.77 -15.48
C GLU A 388 -14.32 3.74 -14.32
N THR A 389 -13.73 4.92 -14.60
CA THR A 389 -13.63 6.00 -13.61
C THR A 389 -15.03 6.45 -13.18
N MET A 390 -15.95 6.70 -14.13
CA MET A 390 -17.33 7.08 -13.82
C MET A 390 -18.05 5.98 -13.04
N GLU A 391 -17.91 4.72 -13.44
CA GLU A 391 -18.45 3.56 -12.72
C GLU A 391 -17.93 3.49 -11.29
N PHE A 392 -16.62 3.66 -11.09
CA PHE A 392 -15.99 3.64 -9.77
C PHE A 392 -16.54 4.78 -8.89
N LEU A 393 -16.50 6.01 -9.39
CA LEU A 393 -17.00 7.18 -8.65
C LEU A 393 -18.49 7.08 -8.32
N TYR A 394 -19.28 6.38 -9.14
CA TYR A 394 -20.71 6.23 -8.89
C TYR A 394 -21.04 5.06 -7.96
N ILE A 395 -20.37 3.91 -8.11
CA ILE A 395 -20.70 2.65 -7.43
C ILE A 395 -19.88 2.46 -6.15
N LYS A 396 -18.61 2.84 -6.15
CA LYS A 396 -17.63 2.67 -5.07
C LYS A 396 -17.26 4.00 -4.41
N ARG A 397 -18.27 4.83 -4.11
CA ARG A 397 -18.12 6.21 -3.60
C ARG A 397 -17.28 6.29 -2.33
N ASP A 398 -17.45 5.31 -1.44
CA ASP A 398 -16.74 5.18 -0.17
C ASP A 398 -15.24 4.88 -0.36
N GLN A 399 -14.87 4.25 -1.48
CA GLN A 399 -13.50 3.86 -1.83
C GLN A 399 -12.74 4.94 -2.63
N VAL A 400 -13.35 6.10 -2.86
CA VAL A 400 -12.71 7.22 -3.56
C VAL A 400 -11.50 7.71 -2.75
N SER A 401 -10.39 7.97 -3.43
CA SER A 401 -9.16 8.50 -2.84
C SER A 401 -8.72 9.83 -3.48
N GLY A 402 -7.80 10.52 -2.81
CA GLY A 402 -7.26 11.81 -3.25
C GLY A 402 -8.16 13.01 -2.96
N VAL A 403 -9.21 12.85 -2.14
CA VAL A 403 -10.10 13.92 -1.68
C VAL A 403 -10.46 13.71 -0.21
N LYS A 404 -10.90 14.77 0.46
CA LYS A 404 -11.43 14.71 1.83
C LYS A 404 -12.66 13.79 1.91
N ASN A 405 -12.83 13.13 3.06
CA ASN A 405 -13.89 12.14 3.29
C ASN A 405 -15.30 12.67 3.04
N ASP A 406 -15.58 13.91 3.43
CA ASP A 406 -16.87 14.59 3.24
C ASP A 406 -17.21 14.87 1.77
N ARG A 407 -16.21 14.93 0.89
CA ARG A 407 -16.38 15.19 -0.55
C ARG A 407 -16.51 13.93 -1.39
N LYS A 408 -16.21 12.75 -0.86
CA LYS A 408 -16.21 11.48 -1.60
C LYS A 408 -17.55 11.20 -2.28
N GLU A 409 -18.66 11.44 -1.59
CA GLU A 409 -20.01 11.17 -2.11
C GLU A 409 -20.43 12.09 -3.27
N GLY A 410 -19.92 13.33 -3.29
CA GLY A 410 -20.27 14.35 -4.29
C GLY A 410 -19.37 14.35 -5.52
N LEU A 411 -18.24 13.63 -5.48
CA LEU A 411 -17.20 13.75 -6.51
C LEU A 411 -17.67 13.38 -7.92
N TYR A 412 -18.56 12.39 -8.05
CA TYR A 412 -19.15 12.02 -9.35
C TYR A 412 -19.89 13.20 -9.99
N GLU A 413 -20.74 13.89 -9.23
CA GLU A 413 -21.52 15.02 -9.73
C GLU A 413 -20.61 16.22 -10.04
N GLU A 414 -19.63 16.51 -9.18
CA GLU A 414 -18.64 17.56 -9.46
C GLU A 414 -17.85 17.28 -10.74
N PHE A 415 -17.45 16.02 -10.96
CA PHE A 415 -16.73 15.61 -12.15
C PHE A 415 -17.63 15.74 -13.40
N LYS A 416 -18.89 15.32 -13.30
CA LYS A 416 -19.89 15.48 -14.35
C LYS A 416 -20.09 16.95 -14.71
N GLU A 417 -20.32 17.81 -13.73
CA GLU A 417 -20.50 19.24 -13.94
C GLU A 417 -19.30 19.87 -14.65
N ALA A 418 -18.08 19.56 -14.19
CA ALA A 418 -16.85 20.05 -14.80
C ALA A 418 -16.70 19.56 -16.25
N PHE A 419 -16.94 18.27 -16.51
CA PHE A 419 -16.85 17.66 -17.83
C PHE A 419 -17.86 18.29 -18.80
N PHE A 420 -19.13 18.44 -18.39
CA PHE A 420 -20.16 19.06 -19.22
C PHE A 420 -19.90 20.54 -19.43
N LYS A 421 -19.49 21.28 -18.41
CA LYS A 421 -19.17 22.70 -18.55
C LYS A 421 -18.07 22.91 -19.59
N MET A 422 -16.98 22.14 -19.53
CA MET A 422 -15.85 22.30 -20.44
C MET A 422 -16.18 21.87 -21.88
N ASN A 423 -16.98 20.80 -22.05
CA ASN A 423 -17.31 20.27 -23.36
C ASN A 423 -18.56 20.91 -24.01
N SER A 424 -19.48 21.48 -23.21
CA SER A 424 -20.70 22.15 -23.69
C SER A 424 -20.55 23.65 -23.89
N SER A 425 -19.44 24.25 -23.44
CA SER A 425 -19.14 25.67 -23.67
C SER A 425 -18.91 25.94 -25.17
N GLN A 426 -20.02 26.09 -25.89
CA GLN A 426 -20.19 27.03 -26.98
C GLN A 426 -20.76 28.31 -26.34
N GLU A 427 -20.02 29.42 -26.30
CA GLU A 427 -20.73 30.70 -26.34
C GLU A 427 -21.32 30.80 -27.75
N ILE A 428 -22.57 30.36 -27.87
CA ILE A 428 -23.45 30.73 -28.97
C ILE A 428 -23.82 32.20 -28.69
N GLU A 429 -23.06 33.15 -29.24
CA GLU A 429 -23.62 34.45 -29.58
C GLU A 429 -24.55 34.25 -30.78
N ASN A 430 -25.80 33.84 -30.50
CA ASN A 430 -26.92 34.20 -31.34
C ASN A 430 -27.51 35.50 -30.79
N SER A 431 -26.78 36.61 -30.99
CA SER A 431 -27.42 37.92 -31.10
C SER A 431 -27.26 38.38 -32.54
N GLU A 432 -28.32 38.21 -33.33
CA GLU A 432 -28.60 39.16 -34.40
C GLU A 432 -28.75 40.54 -33.75
N ASN A 433 -27.63 41.25 -33.61
CA ASN A 433 -27.46 42.70 -33.76
C ASN A 433 -26.19 43.18 -33.04
N ASP A 434 -25.55 44.14 -33.70
CA ASP A 434 -24.55 45.10 -33.21
C ASP A 434 -23.08 44.67 -33.10
N THR A 435 -22.38 44.98 -34.21
CA THR A 435 -21.09 45.66 -34.30
C THR A 435 -20.21 45.77 -33.04
N GLU A 436 -18.98 45.28 -33.20
CA GLU A 436 -17.76 45.62 -32.45
C GLU A 436 -17.73 45.26 -30.95
N LYS A 437 -17.31 44.01 -30.64
CA LYS A 437 -16.19 43.65 -29.73
C LYS A 437 -16.31 42.21 -29.23
N SER A 438 -15.50 41.30 -29.77
CA SER A 438 -14.52 40.49 -28.99
C SER A 438 -13.86 39.47 -29.93
N LYS A 439 -12.52 39.41 -29.90
CA LYS A 439 -11.76 38.33 -30.53
C LYS A 439 -11.74 37.15 -29.55
N VAL A 440 -12.83 36.40 -29.46
CA VAL A 440 -12.81 35.06 -28.86
C VAL A 440 -12.68 34.06 -30.02
N GLY A 441 -11.60 33.28 -30.02
CA GLY A 441 -11.28 32.37 -31.11
C GLY A 441 -12.35 31.31 -31.29
N LYS A 442 -12.91 31.20 -32.50
CA LYS A 442 -13.79 30.07 -32.87
C LYS A 442 -12.98 28.77 -32.82
N LEU A 443 -13.47 27.78 -32.09
CA LEU A 443 -12.93 26.41 -32.09
C LEU A 443 -12.94 25.85 -33.51
N SER A 444 -11.95 25.00 -33.82
CA SER A 444 -11.93 24.27 -35.08
C SER A 444 -13.13 23.32 -35.19
N HIS A 445 -13.50 22.96 -36.42
CA HIS A 445 -14.55 21.98 -36.68
C HIS A 445 -14.23 20.60 -36.05
N GLU A 446 -12.95 20.24 -36.04
CA GLU A 446 -12.44 18.99 -35.46
C GLU A 446 -12.59 18.97 -33.93
N GLU A 447 -12.23 20.05 -33.24
CA GLU A 447 -12.42 20.18 -31.78
C GLU A 447 -13.90 20.15 -31.39
N THR A 448 -14.76 20.82 -32.17
CA THR A 448 -16.21 20.81 -31.94
C THR A 448 -16.78 19.41 -32.08
N THR A 449 -16.33 18.66 -33.10
CA THR A 449 -16.74 17.28 -33.34
C THR A 449 -16.29 16.36 -32.21
N LYS A 450 -15.02 16.49 -31.77
CA LYS A 450 -14.47 15.72 -30.64
C LYS A 450 -15.27 15.95 -29.36
N ARG A 451 -15.57 17.20 -28.99
CA ARG A 451 -16.36 17.52 -27.79
C ARG A 451 -17.76 16.91 -27.83
N LYS A 452 -18.41 16.93 -28.99
CA LYS A 452 -19.74 16.31 -29.15
C LYS A 452 -19.68 14.80 -28.94
N GLN A 453 -18.66 14.13 -29.50
CA GLN A 453 -18.44 12.70 -29.29
C GLN A 453 -18.18 12.37 -27.81
N LEU A 454 -17.42 13.20 -27.09
CA LEU A 454 -17.17 13.04 -25.65
C LEU A 454 -18.44 13.16 -24.81
N LEU A 455 -19.33 14.11 -25.12
CA LEU A 455 -20.62 14.25 -24.44
C LEU A 455 -21.54 13.05 -24.72
N GLU A 456 -21.62 12.60 -25.98
CA GLU A 456 -22.39 11.41 -26.37
C GLU A 456 -21.85 10.15 -25.66
N MET A 457 -20.53 10.02 -25.55
CA MET A 457 -19.85 8.96 -24.81
C MET A 457 -20.22 8.99 -23.32
N TRP A 458 -20.15 10.15 -22.67
CA TRP A 458 -20.56 10.30 -21.26
C TRP A 458 -22.01 9.86 -21.05
N THR A 459 -22.95 10.40 -21.84
CA THR A 459 -24.38 10.09 -21.70
C THR A 459 -24.65 8.60 -21.87
N LYS A 460 -23.96 7.94 -22.82
CA LYS A 460 -24.04 6.50 -22.99
C LYS A 460 -23.55 5.75 -21.75
N HIS A 461 -22.39 6.12 -21.21
CA HIS A 461 -21.83 5.46 -20.02
C HIS A 461 -22.67 5.69 -18.77
N GLU A 462 -23.21 6.89 -18.57
CA GLU A 462 -24.12 7.18 -17.47
C GLU A 462 -25.36 6.29 -17.50
N HIS A 463 -25.94 6.06 -18.68
CA HIS A 463 -27.04 5.12 -18.83
C HIS A 463 -26.65 3.68 -18.44
N ASP A 464 -25.48 3.21 -18.89
CA ASP A 464 -24.95 1.88 -18.55
C ASP A 464 -24.73 1.75 -17.03
N ILE A 465 -24.16 2.78 -16.39
CA ILE A 465 -23.92 2.85 -14.94
C ILE A 465 -25.22 2.75 -14.14
N GLU A 466 -26.26 3.49 -14.55
CA GLU A 466 -27.56 3.44 -13.89
C GLU A 466 -28.20 2.04 -13.98
N LEU A 467 -28.05 1.37 -15.12
CA LEU A 467 -28.52 -0.01 -15.31
C LEU A 467 -27.75 -0.99 -14.41
N LEU A 468 -26.42 -0.88 -14.37
CA LEU A 468 -25.56 -1.70 -13.51
C LEU A 468 -25.85 -1.48 -12.03
N SER A 469 -26.03 -0.23 -11.60
CA SER A 469 -26.39 0.11 -10.22
C SER A 469 -27.74 -0.49 -9.82
N LYS A 470 -28.75 -0.43 -10.70
CA LYS A 470 -30.06 -1.08 -10.48
C LYS A 470 -29.92 -2.61 -10.40
N ALA A 471 -29.13 -3.22 -11.28
CA ALA A 471 -28.88 -4.66 -11.29
C ALA A 471 -28.13 -5.13 -10.04
N SER A 472 -27.11 -4.39 -9.60
CA SER A 472 -26.34 -4.66 -8.37
C SER A 472 -27.21 -4.56 -7.12
N LYS A 473 -28.06 -3.53 -7.01
CA LYS A 473 -29.06 -3.42 -5.93
C LYS A 473 -30.05 -4.59 -5.94
N HIS A 474 -30.49 -5.02 -7.13
CA HIS A 474 -31.34 -6.20 -7.26
C HIS A 474 -30.63 -7.50 -6.86
N SER A 475 -29.37 -7.68 -7.24
CA SER A 475 -28.54 -8.84 -6.89
C SER A 475 -28.26 -8.91 -5.39
N LYS A 476 -27.85 -7.80 -4.75
CA LYS A 476 -27.66 -7.70 -3.28
C LYS A 476 -28.96 -7.95 -2.52
N LYS A 477 -30.11 -7.52 -3.07
CA LYS A 477 -31.44 -7.81 -2.50
C LYS A 477 -31.81 -9.29 -2.67
N TRP A 478 -31.47 -9.90 -3.80
CA TRP A 478 -31.71 -11.32 -4.07
C TRP A 478 -30.83 -12.22 -3.21
N SER A 479 -29.54 -11.91 -3.04
CA SER A 479 -28.63 -12.66 -2.16
C SER A 479 -29.05 -12.54 -0.69
N LYS A 480 -29.46 -11.36 -0.24
CA LYS A 480 -30.01 -11.17 1.10
C LYS A 480 -31.30 -11.97 1.31
N ASN A 481 -32.21 -11.95 0.34
CA ASN A 481 -33.43 -12.77 0.39
C ASN A 481 -33.12 -14.28 0.35
N GLN A 482 -32.13 -14.74 -0.41
CA GLN A 482 -31.70 -16.14 -0.40
C GLN A 482 -31.05 -16.55 0.91
N ILE A 483 -30.29 -15.67 1.56
CA ILE A 483 -29.72 -15.92 2.89
C ILE A 483 -30.85 -15.99 3.94
N GLU A 484 -31.86 -15.11 3.85
CA GLU A 484 -33.06 -15.14 4.71
C GLU A 484 -33.93 -16.40 4.46
N GLU A 485 -34.10 -16.84 3.20
CA GLU A 485 -34.79 -18.09 2.87
C GLU A 485 -34.00 -19.35 3.30
N SER A 486 -32.66 -19.32 3.21
CA SER A 486 -31.80 -20.41 3.63
C SER A 486 -31.73 -20.54 5.16
N SER A 487 -31.74 -19.42 5.89
CA SER A 487 -31.83 -19.41 7.36
C SER A 487 -33.23 -19.80 7.85
N ALA A 488 -34.29 -19.45 7.11
CA ALA A 488 -35.63 -19.99 7.36
C ALA A 488 -35.68 -21.52 7.13
N GLN A 489 -35.04 -22.04 6.09
CA GLN A 489 -34.93 -23.49 5.83
C GLN A 489 -34.08 -24.23 6.89
N LEU A 490 -33.00 -23.62 7.39
CA LEU A 490 -32.18 -24.20 8.48
C LEU A 490 -32.98 -24.35 9.79
N SER A 491 -33.81 -23.36 10.14
CA SER A 491 -34.68 -23.45 11.33
C SER A 491 -35.75 -24.55 11.22
N PHE A 492 -36.20 -24.88 10.00
CA PHE A 492 -37.14 -25.98 9.74
C PHE A 492 -36.47 -27.35 9.92
N TRP A 493 -35.20 -27.50 9.52
CA TRP A 493 -34.42 -28.73 9.70
C TRP A 493 -33.97 -28.96 11.15
N GLU A 494 -33.72 -27.89 11.92
CA GLU A 494 -33.40 -27.99 13.35
C GLU A 494 -34.62 -28.39 14.19
N GLN A 495 -35.82 -27.92 13.84
CA GLN A 495 -37.07 -28.38 14.48
C GLN A 495 -37.41 -29.84 14.15
N ALA A 496 -37.05 -30.33 12.96
CA ALA A 496 -37.25 -31.72 12.57
C ALA A 496 -36.27 -32.70 13.29
N LYS A 497 -35.11 -32.24 13.74
CA LYS A 497 -34.12 -33.06 14.49
C LYS A 497 -34.50 -33.30 15.96
N LEU A 498 -35.38 -32.48 16.54
CA LEU A 498 -35.84 -32.65 17.93
C LEU A 498 -36.98 -33.68 18.08
N GLY A 499 -37.50 -34.24 16.98
CA GLY A 499 -38.68 -35.12 16.99
C GLY A 499 -38.44 -36.63 16.82
N LEU A 500 -37.23 -37.08 16.49
CA LEU A 500 -36.97 -38.50 16.19
C LEU A 500 -35.62 -38.98 16.73
N GLY A 501 -35.64 -39.59 17.91
CA GLY A 501 -34.52 -40.32 18.48
C GLY A 501 -34.99 -41.35 19.50
N TYR A 502 -35.49 -42.50 19.02
CA TYR A 502 -35.84 -43.66 19.85
C TYR A 502 -34.81 -44.78 19.64
N ASN A 503 -34.34 -45.31 20.77
CA ASN A 503 -33.86 -46.67 21.05
C ASN A 503 -32.69 -47.28 20.26
N ILE A 504 -31.57 -47.49 20.96
CA ILE A 504 -30.86 -48.79 20.97
C ILE A 504 -30.42 -49.13 22.41
N ASN A 505 -30.88 -50.29 22.89
CA ASN A 505 -30.52 -50.93 24.15
C ASN A 505 -29.03 -51.28 24.25
N ASN A 506 -28.41 -51.12 25.43
CA ASN A 506 -27.71 -52.25 26.04
C ASN A 506 -27.51 -52.10 27.56
N THR A 507 -27.55 -53.24 28.23
CA THR A 507 -27.70 -53.44 29.68
C THR A 507 -26.36 -53.53 30.42
N ARG A 508 -26.29 -52.97 31.64
CA ARG A 508 -25.86 -53.59 32.93
C ARG A 508 -25.14 -52.61 33.87
N GLY A 509 -25.79 -52.37 35.01
CA GLY A 509 -25.24 -52.62 36.35
C GLY A 509 -24.38 -51.54 37.01
N GLY A 510 -24.89 -50.97 38.11
CA GLY A 510 -24.07 -50.34 39.15
C GLY A 510 -24.71 -49.11 39.79
N GLU A 511 -25.44 -49.32 40.88
CA GLU A 511 -26.00 -48.31 41.78
C GLU A 511 -24.90 -47.49 42.49
N THR A 512 -25.10 -46.18 42.67
CA THR A 512 -25.10 -45.48 43.98
C THR A 512 -25.33 -43.96 43.81
N GLU A 513 -26.55 -43.55 44.18
CA GLU A 513 -26.94 -42.40 45.04
C GLU A 513 -25.81 -41.74 45.88
N VAL A 514 -25.76 -40.46 46.28
CA VAL A 514 -26.61 -39.25 46.28
C VAL A 514 -25.66 -38.07 46.67
N ASN A 515 -25.78 -36.87 46.09
CA ASN A 515 -26.02 -35.60 46.83
C ASN A 515 -25.99 -34.35 45.94
N GLU A 516 -26.95 -33.48 46.26
CA GLU A 516 -27.40 -32.25 45.60
C GLU A 516 -26.51 -31.03 45.93
N ASP A 517 -26.27 -30.20 44.90
CA ASP A 517 -26.40 -28.73 44.77
C ASP A 517 -26.05 -27.75 45.93
N PRO A 518 -25.94 -26.41 45.72
CA PRO A 518 -25.89 -25.63 44.48
C PRO A 518 -24.80 -24.53 44.47
N THR A 519 -24.53 -23.88 43.33
CA THR A 519 -24.49 -22.40 43.22
C THR A 519 -24.16 -21.91 41.80
N VAL A 520 -25.20 -21.34 41.17
CA VAL A 520 -25.24 -20.09 40.37
C VAL A 520 -24.14 -19.84 39.32
N ALA A 521 -24.52 -19.97 38.05
CA ALA A 521 -23.90 -19.30 36.92
C ALA A 521 -24.93 -18.38 36.25
N PRO A 522 -24.63 -17.09 35.97
CA PRO A 522 -25.34 -16.31 34.98
C PRO A 522 -24.52 -16.16 33.69
N SER A 523 -25.19 -16.45 32.59
CA SER A 523 -25.10 -15.81 31.27
C SER A 523 -23.72 -15.49 30.68
N CYS A 524 -23.31 -16.32 29.71
CA CYS A 524 -22.36 -15.93 28.68
C CYS A 524 -23.15 -15.22 27.57
N SER A 525 -22.93 -13.91 27.40
CA SER A 525 -23.37 -13.15 26.24
C SER A 525 -22.27 -13.12 25.19
N ASP A 526 -22.68 -13.23 23.94
CA ASP A 526 -21.88 -13.26 22.72
C ASP A 526 -20.81 -12.17 22.64
N ALA A 527 -19.61 -12.58 22.22
CA ALA A 527 -18.55 -11.70 21.75
C ALA A 527 -17.83 -12.38 20.58
N THR A 528 -18.46 -12.39 19.41
CA THR A 528 -17.75 -12.60 18.14
C THR A 528 -17.19 -11.26 17.69
N GLY A 529 -15.99 -10.94 18.19
CA GLY A 529 -15.18 -9.82 17.73
C GLY A 529 -13.89 -10.34 17.11
N THR A 530 -13.92 -10.72 15.85
CA THR A 530 -12.71 -10.90 15.03
C THR A 530 -12.26 -9.51 14.57
N ALA A 531 -11.31 -8.92 15.28
CA ALA A 531 -10.57 -7.75 14.81
C ALA A 531 -9.43 -8.25 13.90
N GLY A 532 -9.64 -8.20 12.59
CA GLY A 532 -8.57 -8.27 11.60
C GLY A 532 -8.12 -6.84 11.29
N PHE A 533 -6.86 -6.51 11.57
CA PHE A 533 -6.27 -5.26 11.12
C PHE A 533 -5.78 -5.43 9.67
N VAL A 534 -6.31 -4.57 8.81
CA VAL A 534 -5.97 -4.44 7.39
C VAL A 534 -4.68 -3.63 7.30
N PHE A 535 -3.55 -4.28 7.00
CA PHE A 535 -2.36 -3.61 6.47
C PHE A 535 -2.47 -3.57 4.94
N GLY A 536 -3.34 -2.68 4.47
CA GLY A 536 -3.25 -2.08 3.15
C GLY A 536 -2.79 -0.64 3.36
N PHE A 537 -2.01 -0.08 2.44
CA PHE A 537 -1.75 1.36 2.39
C PHE A 537 -3.06 2.09 2.05
N ASP A 538 -3.97 2.12 3.03
CA ASP A 538 -5.12 2.98 3.03
C ASP A 538 -4.58 4.33 3.47
N PHE A 539 -4.57 5.30 2.54
CA PHE A 539 -4.29 6.70 2.86
C PHE A 539 -5.44 7.24 3.71
N LYS A 540 -5.54 6.78 4.95
CA LYS A 540 -6.34 7.42 5.99
C LYS A 540 -5.56 8.65 6.40
N ASP A 541 -5.94 9.79 5.85
CA ASP A 541 -5.59 11.08 6.42
C ASP A 541 -6.22 11.12 7.83
N GLU A 542 -5.43 10.80 8.85
CA GLU A 542 -5.77 11.16 10.22
C GLU A 542 -5.50 12.66 10.38
N GLU A 543 -6.57 13.40 10.64
CA GLU A 543 -6.54 14.83 10.95
C GLU A 543 -5.80 15.07 12.27
N ILE A 544 -4.69 15.81 12.22
CA ILE A 544 -4.16 16.52 13.39
C ILE A 544 -4.98 17.82 13.49
N ASP A 545 -6.06 17.77 14.27
CA ASP A 545 -6.72 18.97 14.74
C ASP A 545 -5.77 19.72 15.70
N ASN A 546 -5.33 20.91 15.28
CA ASN A 546 -4.67 21.86 16.16
C ASN A 546 -5.75 22.63 16.96
N GLU A 547 -5.87 22.32 18.26
CA GLU A 547 -6.27 23.30 19.28
C GLU A 547 -5.07 23.78 20.11
#